data_AF-A0A938LZ37-F1
#
_entry.id   AF-A0A938LZ37-F1
#
_cell.length_a   1.000
_cell.length_b   1.000
_cell.length_c   1.000
_cell.angle_alpha   90.00
_cell.angle_beta   90.00
_cell.angle_gamma   90.00
#
_symmetry.space_group_name_H-M   'P 1'
#
loop_
_entity.id
_entity.type
_entity.pdbx_description
1 polymer ?
#
loop_
_entity_poly.entity_id
_entity_poly.type
_entity_poly.pdbx_seq_one_letter_code
_entity_poly.pdbx_strand_id
1 'polypeptide(L)'
;DLITLGETPADYDKHFILVDDIDLDPSLPGRKVFDRAVIAPNTDPGDPNIYAWPPFTGVAFTGVLNGRGHTISHLTVRGKDHVGLFGQVGSGGEVENLGVVAVNIAGSSDYVGGLVGENDSGTLTQCYSTGAVSGGRDVGGLVGANTLYYGGNVTHCYTTCRVSGDSSRA
;
A
#
# COMPACT_ATOMS: atom_id res chain seq x y z
N ASP A 1 11.86 -12.92 1.09
CA ASP A 1 11.72 -11.74 2.00
C ASP A 1 10.56 -10.86 1.48
N LEU A 2 10.26 -9.73 2.11
CA LEU A 2 9.15 -8.84 1.70
C LEU A 2 9.32 -8.29 0.27
N ILE A 3 10.56 -8.04 -0.16
CA ILE A 3 10.85 -7.54 -1.51
C ILE A 3 10.60 -8.65 -2.53
N THR A 4 11.01 -9.89 -2.23
CA THR A 4 10.72 -11.07 -3.05
C THR A 4 9.22 -11.28 -3.24
N LEU A 5 8.42 -11.10 -2.17
CA LEU A 5 6.97 -11.20 -2.26
C LEU A 5 6.42 -10.20 -3.29
N GLY A 6 6.88 -8.95 -3.25
CA GLY A 6 6.52 -7.92 -4.21
C GLY A 6 6.82 -8.23 -5.68
N GLU A 7 7.76 -9.16 -5.92
CA GLU A 7 8.19 -9.59 -7.25
C GLU A 7 7.49 -10.91 -7.69
N THR A 8 6.62 -11.48 -6.85
CA THR A 8 5.99 -12.79 -7.08
C THR A 8 4.45 -12.74 -7.00
N PRO A 9 3.75 -12.15 -8.00
CA PRO A 9 2.29 -12.01 -7.98
C PRO A 9 1.50 -13.32 -7.84
N ALA A 10 2.09 -14.45 -8.24
CA ALA A 10 1.50 -15.78 -8.08
C ALA A 10 1.37 -16.23 -6.61
N ASP A 11 1.94 -15.47 -5.68
CA ASP A 11 1.88 -15.75 -4.25
C ASP A 11 0.91 -14.80 -3.51
N TYR A 12 0.27 -13.86 -4.21
CA TYR A 12 -0.59 -12.83 -3.60
C TYR A 12 -1.91 -13.33 -3.01
N ASP A 13 -2.25 -14.60 -3.23
CA ASP A 13 -3.39 -15.30 -2.63
C ASP A 13 -2.98 -16.16 -1.40
N LYS A 14 -1.69 -16.18 -1.06
CA LYS A 14 -1.16 -17.02 0.03
C LYS A 14 -1.19 -16.30 1.38
N HIS A 15 -0.90 -17.09 2.42
CA HIS A 15 -0.87 -16.62 3.79
C HIS A 15 0.56 -16.38 4.25
N PHE A 16 0.82 -15.19 4.77
CA PHE A 16 2.12 -14.73 5.24
C PHE A 16 2.00 -14.25 6.69
N ILE A 17 3.05 -14.52 7.45
CA ILE A 17 3.22 -14.01 8.79
C ILE A 17 4.56 -13.29 8.88
N LEU A 18 4.59 -12.15 9.55
CA LEU A 18 5.86 -11.59 10.00
C LEU A 18 6.38 -12.43 11.16
N VAL A 19 7.68 -12.68 11.13
CA VAL A 19 8.41 -13.41 12.19
C VAL A 19 9.38 -12.50 12.94
N ASP A 20 9.61 -11.31 12.43
CA ASP A 20 10.42 -10.25 13.03
C ASP A 20 10.04 -8.91 12.40
N ASP A 21 10.54 -7.82 12.97
CA ASP A 21 10.47 -6.49 12.37
C ASP A 21 11.32 -6.43 11.09
N ILE A 22 10.85 -5.66 10.11
CA ILE A 22 11.53 -5.48 8.82
C ILE A 22 11.91 -4.01 8.66
N ASP A 23 13.20 -3.73 8.53
CA ASP A 23 13.70 -2.40 8.18
C ASP A 23 13.94 -2.30 6.66
N LEU A 24 13.29 -1.33 6.03
CA LEU A 24 13.41 -1.01 4.61
C LEU A 24 14.21 0.25 4.32
N ASP A 25 14.96 0.77 5.30
CA ASP A 25 15.80 1.96 5.11
C ASP A 25 16.70 1.80 3.87
N PRO A 26 16.58 2.71 2.87
CA PRO A 26 17.30 2.60 1.59
C PRO A 26 18.83 2.74 1.72
N SER A 27 19.35 3.15 2.88
CA SER A 27 20.78 3.17 3.19
C SER A 27 21.34 1.80 3.58
N LEU A 28 20.48 0.83 3.94
CA LEU A 28 20.88 -0.52 4.30
C LEU A 28 21.18 -1.39 3.06
N PRO A 29 22.10 -2.37 3.15
CA PRO A 29 22.42 -3.26 2.05
C PRO A 29 21.19 -3.99 1.49
N GLY A 30 21.00 -3.90 0.17
CA GLY A 30 19.89 -4.58 -0.53
C GLY A 30 18.53 -3.92 -0.35
N ARG A 31 18.45 -2.72 0.25
CA ARG A 31 17.24 -1.89 0.28
C ARG A 31 17.26 -0.84 -0.83
N LYS A 32 16.07 -0.35 -1.18
CA LYS A 32 15.87 0.57 -2.31
C LYS A 32 14.72 1.52 -2.03
N VAL A 33 14.73 2.64 -2.74
CA VAL A 33 13.53 3.45 -2.94
C VAL A 33 12.67 2.75 -3.99
N PHE A 34 11.39 2.52 -3.67
CA PHE A 34 10.47 1.87 -4.60
C PHE A 34 9.82 2.91 -5.52
N ASP A 35 9.66 2.56 -6.79
CA ASP A 35 8.99 3.40 -7.81
C ASP A 35 7.48 3.14 -7.91
N ARG A 36 6.98 2.17 -7.14
CA ARG A 36 5.59 1.70 -7.05
C ARG A 36 5.37 1.08 -5.67
N ALA A 37 4.16 0.62 -5.36
CA ALA A 37 3.93 -0.11 -4.11
C ALA A 37 4.79 -1.39 -4.04
N VAL A 38 5.09 -1.84 -2.81
CA VAL A 38 5.95 -3.03 -2.62
C VAL A 38 5.22 -4.29 -3.04
N ILE A 39 3.98 -4.47 -2.56
CA ILE A 39 3.11 -5.62 -2.83
C ILE A 39 1.94 -5.16 -3.68
N ALA A 40 1.50 -5.99 -4.62
CA ALA A 40 0.37 -5.71 -5.51
C ALA A 40 0.46 -4.32 -6.15
N PRO A 41 1.60 -3.94 -6.78
CA PRO A 41 1.71 -2.64 -7.42
C PRO A 41 0.79 -2.56 -8.64
N ASN A 42 0.30 -1.35 -8.91
CA ASN A 42 -0.30 -1.10 -10.21
C ASN A 42 0.77 -1.28 -11.31
N THR A 43 0.35 -1.83 -12.44
CA THR A 43 1.21 -2.09 -13.59
C THR A 43 0.96 -1.12 -14.74
N ASP A 44 -0.04 -0.23 -14.62
CA ASP A 44 -0.47 0.64 -15.71
C ASP A 44 0.50 1.81 -15.95
N PRO A 45 1.20 1.85 -17.10
CA PRO A 45 2.10 2.94 -17.47
C PRO A 45 1.35 4.21 -17.92
N GLY A 46 0.01 4.18 -18.05
CA GLY A 46 -0.79 5.24 -18.64
C GLY A 46 -1.47 4.82 -19.94
N ASP A 47 -2.13 3.65 -19.96
CA ASP A 47 -2.97 3.22 -21.08
C ASP A 47 -4.19 4.17 -21.21
N PRO A 48 -4.27 4.97 -22.28
CA PRO A 48 -5.37 5.89 -22.51
C PRO A 48 -6.68 5.19 -22.94
N ASN A 49 -6.67 3.87 -23.16
CA ASN A 49 -7.82 3.11 -23.67
C ASN A 49 -8.65 2.42 -22.57
N ILE A 50 -8.29 2.58 -21.30
CA ILE A 50 -9.10 2.04 -20.21
C ILE A 50 -10.08 3.11 -19.72
N TYR A 51 -11.36 2.91 -20.03
CA TYR A 51 -12.47 3.81 -19.67
C TYR A 51 -12.98 3.62 -18.22
N ALA A 52 -12.15 3.11 -17.30
CA ALA A 52 -12.45 3.00 -15.87
C ALA A 52 -11.34 3.74 -15.12
N TRP A 53 -11.67 4.67 -14.23
CA TRP A 53 -10.73 5.74 -13.88
C TRP A 53 -10.35 5.80 -12.40
N PRO A 54 -9.04 5.78 -12.08
CA PRO A 54 -8.00 4.96 -12.72
C PRO A 54 -8.24 3.47 -12.48
N PRO A 55 -7.97 2.60 -13.47
CA PRO A 55 -8.10 1.17 -13.32
C PRO A 55 -6.83 0.62 -12.67
N PHE A 56 -6.97 -0.21 -11.67
CA PHE A 56 -5.87 -1.05 -11.22
C PHE A 56 -5.67 -2.18 -12.25
N THR A 57 -4.50 -2.25 -12.87
CA THR A 57 -4.15 -3.31 -13.84
C THR A 57 -3.16 -4.33 -13.28
N GLY A 58 -2.80 -4.20 -12.00
CA GLY A 58 -1.96 -5.15 -11.30
C GLY A 58 -2.71 -6.43 -10.90
N VAL A 59 -1.99 -7.33 -10.22
CA VAL A 59 -2.62 -8.44 -9.50
C VAL A 59 -2.86 -7.98 -8.06
N ALA A 60 -4.11 -7.98 -7.63
CA ALA A 60 -4.49 -7.53 -6.29
C ALA A 60 -3.96 -8.52 -5.24
N PHE A 61 -3.68 -8.02 -4.04
CA PHE A 61 -3.42 -8.90 -2.91
C PHE A 61 -4.74 -9.44 -2.36
N THR A 62 -4.94 -10.76 -2.44
CA THR A 62 -6.16 -11.45 -1.99
C THR A 62 -5.89 -12.52 -0.93
N GLY A 63 -4.63 -12.63 -0.48
CA GLY A 63 -4.18 -13.51 0.57
C GLY A 63 -4.23 -12.86 1.94
N VAL A 64 -3.44 -13.40 2.88
CA VAL A 64 -3.39 -12.91 4.27
C VAL A 64 -1.98 -12.43 4.59
N LEU A 65 -1.83 -11.23 5.15
CA LEU A 65 -0.61 -10.78 5.80
C LEU A 65 -0.89 -10.44 7.26
N ASN A 66 -0.43 -11.30 8.17
CA ASN A 66 -0.51 -11.05 9.61
C ASN A 66 0.84 -10.58 10.16
N GLY A 67 0.89 -9.33 10.60
CA GLY A 67 2.06 -8.71 11.20
C GLY A 67 2.42 -9.25 12.58
N ARG A 68 1.48 -9.92 13.28
CA ARG A 68 1.65 -10.43 14.65
C ARG A 68 2.17 -9.38 15.66
N GLY A 69 1.89 -8.10 15.40
CA GLY A 69 2.39 -6.97 16.19
C GLY A 69 3.76 -6.44 15.76
N HIS A 70 4.42 -7.08 14.79
CA HIS A 70 5.66 -6.59 14.19
C HIS A 70 5.42 -5.40 13.26
N THR A 71 6.52 -4.74 12.92
CA THR A 71 6.53 -3.55 12.09
C THR A 71 7.35 -3.71 10.82
N ILE A 72 6.93 -2.97 9.79
CA ILE A 72 7.74 -2.69 8.61
C ILE A 72 8.10 -1.20 8.67
N SER A 73 9.38 -0.87 8.71
CA SER A 73 9.85 0.49 8.96
C SER A 73 10.61 1.09 7.78
N HIS A 74 10.67 2.44 7.74
CA HIS A 74 11.48 3.24 6.81
C HIS A 74 11.19 2.99 5.32
N LEU A 75 9.98 2.52 5.00
CA LEU A 75 9.52 2.36 3.64
C LEU A 75 9.54 3.72 2.91
N THR A 76 10.33 3.79 1.84
CA THR A 76 10.38 4.97 0.96
C THR A 76 9.85 4.61 -0.43
N VAL A 77 8.75 5.26 -0.84
CA VAL A 77 8.11 5.06 -2.15
C VAL A 77 8.02 6.39 -2.89
N ARG A 78 8.36 6.40 -4.17
CA ARG A 78 8.26 7.51 -5.12
C ARG A 78 7.58 7.00 -6.39
N GLY A 79 6.27 6.92 -6.38
CA GLY A 79 5.50 6.35 -7.48
C GLY A 79 4.44 7.29 -8.05
N LYS A 80 3.62 6.76 -8.94
CA LYS A 80 2.57 7.51 -9.62
C LYS A 80 1.23 7.41 -8.89
N ASP A 81 0.61 6.24 -8.93
CA ASP A 81 -0.70 5.93 -8.35
C ASP A 81 -0.67 4.57 -7.65
N HIS A 82 -1.70 4.27 -6.84
CA HIS A 82 -1.82 3.04 -6.05
C HIS A 82 -0.53 2.74 -5.29
N VAL A 83 -0.04 3.72 -4.53
CA VAL A 83 1.23 3.62 -3.81
C VAL A 83 1.00 3.47 -2.31
N GLY A 84 1.84 2.63 -1.72
CA GLY A 84 1.83 2.27 -0.31
C GLY A 84 2.77 1.09 -0.08
N LEU A 85 2.64 0.41 1.06
CA LEU A 85 3.20 -0.94 1.17
C LEU A 85 2.48 -1.88 0.17
N PHE A 86 1.16 -1.79 0.10
CA PHE A 86 0.31 -2.43 -0.89
C PHE A 86 -0.20 -1.41 -1.91
N GLY A 87 -0.26 -1.81 -3.18
CA GLY A 87 -0.90 -1.00 -4.21
C GLY A 87 -2.41 -1.20 -4.17
N GLN A 88 -2.85 -2.45 -4.27
CA GLN A 88 -4.25 -2.82 -4.04
C GLN A 88 -4.39 -4.05 -3.14
N VAL A 89 -5.27 -3.95 -2.14
CA VAL A 89 -5.80 -5.11 -1.41
C VAL A 89 -7.20 -5.38 -1.95
N GLY A 90 -7.40 -6.54 -2.55
CA GLY A 90 -8.63 -6.93 -3.23
C GLY A 90 -9.58 -7.72 -2.34
N SER A 91 -10.72 -8.13 -2.92
CA SER A 91 -11.71 -8.98 -2.26
C SER A 91 -11.07 -10.28 -1.71
N GLY A 92 -11.30 -10.56 -0.44
CA GLY A 92 -10.71 -11.71 0.27
C GLY A 92 -9.31 -11.45 0.83
N GLY A 93 -8.67 -10.34 0.45
CA GLY A 93 -7.40 -9.91 1.03
C GLY A 93 -7.54 -9.45 2.46
N GLU A 94 -6.65 -9.92 3.34
CA GLU A 94 -6.63 -9.59 4.76
C GLU A 94 -5.26 -9.10 5.19
N VAL A 95 -5.21 -7.90 5.79
CA VAL A 95 -3.98 -7.36 6.41
C VAL A 95 -4.27 -7.04 7.86
N GLU A 96 -3.56 -7.70 8.77
CA GLU A 96 -3.85 -7.59 10.19
C GLU A 96 -2.61 -7.44 11.08
N ASN A 97 -2.78 -6.75 12.21
CA ASN A 97 -1.78 -6.64 13.28
C ASN A 97 -0.42 -6.12 12.80
N LEU A 98 -0.43 -5.16 11.87
CA LEU A 98 0.76 -4.66 11.19
C LEU A 98 0.93 -3.15 11.35
N GLY A 99 2.11 -2.74 11.81
CA GLY A 99 2.54 -1.34 11.78
C GLY A 99 3.44 -1.04 10.59
N VAL A 100 3.16 0.02 9.85
CA VAL A 100 4.08 0.56 8.84
C VAL A 100 4.62 1.90 9.31
N VAL A 101 5.87 1.92 9.79
CA VAL A 101 6.41 2.97 10.65
C VAL A 101 7.44 3.81 9.90
N ALA A 102 7.44 5.12 10.17
CA ALA A 102 8.39 6.06 9.56
C ALA A 102 8.38 6.01 8.02
N VAL A 103 7.19 5.90 7.43
CA VAL A 103 7.05 5.90 5.97
C VAL A 103 7.40 7.25 5.39
N ASN A 104 7.92 7.24 4.17
CA ASN A 104 8.13 8.43 3.36
C ASN A 104 7.60 8.13 1.96
N ILE A 105 6.31 8.35 1.75
CA ILE A 105 5.60 7.95 0.53
C ILE A 105 5.17 9.19 -0.24
N ALA A 106 5.54 9.25 -1.51
CA ALA A 106 5.05 10.27 -2.43
C ALA A 106 4.49 9.61 -3.70
N GLY A 107 3.22 9.89 -3.98
CA GLY A 107 2.56 9.60 -5.25
C GLY A 107 2.38 10.88 -6.06
N SER A 108 2.47 10.81 -7.39
CA SER A 108 2.20 11.96 -8.27
C SER A 108 0.75 12.02 -8.78
N SER A 109 -0.10 11.09 -8.35
CA SER A 109 -1.48 10.91 -8.82
C SER A 109 -2.39 10.42 -7.68
N ASP A 110 -3.42 9.63 -8.02
CA ASP A 110 -4.47 9.14 -7.15
C ASP A 110 -4.05 7.88 -6.35
N TYR A 111 -4.79 7.57 -5.29
CA TYR A 111 -4.65 6.37 -4.45
C TYR A 111 -3.29 6.21 -3.78
N VAL A 112 -2.98 7.16 -2.89
CA VAL A 112 -1.74 7.21 -2.14
C VAL A 112 -2.04 6.94 -0.66
N GLY A 113 -1.55 5.82 -0.14
CA GLY A 113 -1.70 5.43 1.26
C GLY A 113 -0.39 5.09 1.94
N GLY A 114 -0.33 5.22 3.27
CA GLY A 114 0.84 4.78 4.04
C GLY A 114 1.00 3.26 4.08
N LEU A 115 -0.12 2.53 4.11
CA LEU A 115 -0.17 1.06 4.08
C LEU A 115 -0.76 0.56 2.76
N VAL A 116 -1.92 1.07 2.31
CA VAL A 116 -2.58 0.61 1.09
C VAL A 116 -2.93 1.78 0.17
N GLY A 117 -2.55 1.72 -1.11
CA GLY A 117 -3.02 2.69 -2.11
C GLY A 117 -4.54 2.67 -2.24
N GLU A 118 -5.09 1.54 -2.68
CA GLU A 118 -6.52 1.28 -2.76
C GLU A 118 -6.91 -0.02 -2.04
N ASN A 119 -7.90 0.05 -1.16
CA ASN A 119 -8.55 -1.13 -0.62
C ASN A 119 -9.85 -1.39 -1.39
N ASP A 120 -9.83 -2.34 -2.32
CA ASP A 120 -10.99 -2.77 -3.10
C ASP A 120 -11.60 -4.04 -2.50
N SER A 121 -12.51 -3.83 -1.55
CA SER A 121 -13.23 -4.86 -0.82
C SER A 121 -12.36 -5.81 0.03
N GLY A 122 -11.12 -5.41 0.36
CA GLY A 122 -10.26 -6.09 1.33
C GLY A 122 -10.54 -5.69 2.78
N THR A 123 -9.96 -6.47 3.72
CA THR A 123 -10.11 -6.26 5.17
C THR A 123 -8.79 -5.87 5.83
N LEU A 124 -8.77 -4.72 6.50
CA LEU A 124 -7.68 -4.24 7.32
C LEU A 124 -8.11 -4.18 8.79
N THR A 125 -7.37 -4.86 9.67
CA THR A 125 -7.69 -4.93 11.10
C THR A 125 -6.47 -4.68 11.97
N GLN A 126 -6.58 -3.79 12.95
CA GLN A 126 -5.48 -3.51 13.90
C GLN A 126 -4.17 -3.09 13.20
N CYS A 127 -4.30 -2.36 12.08
CA CYS A 127 -3.17 -1.86 11.31
C CYS A 127 -2.94 -0.37 11.56
N TYR A 128 -1.70 0.08 11.45
CA TYR A 128 -1.40 1.50 11.61
C TYR A 128 -0.23 1.97 10.76
N SER A 129 -0.18 3.29 10.54
CA SER A 129 0.92 3.94 9.83
C SER A 129 1.40 5.21 10.50
N THR A 130 2.70 5.48 10.40
CA THR A 130 3.35 6.72 10.88
C THR A 130 4.35 7.23 9.85
N GLY A 131 4.63 8.54 9.84
CA GLY A 131 5.58 9.16 8.90
C GLY A 131 4.95 10.25 8.05
N ALA A 132 5.30 10.29 6.76
CA ALA A 132 4.83 11.28 5.80
C ALA A 132 4.27 10.63 4.53
N VAL A 133 3.09 11.07 4.12
CA VAL A 133 2.41 10.64 2.89
C VAL A 133 1.99 11.88 2.10
N SER A 134 2.40 11.96 0.84
CA SER A 134 2.01 13.03 -0.07
C SER A 134 1.49 12.48 -1.39
N GLY A 135 0.42 13.06 -1.94
CA GLY A 135 -0.20 12.59 -3.18
C GLY A 135 -1.00 13.66 -3.92
N GLY A 136 -1.67 13.28 -5.01
CA GLY A 136 -2.54 14.17 -5.78
C GLY A 136 -3.93 14.31 -5.16
N ARG A 137 -4.87 13.45 -5.58
CA ARG A 137 -6.30 13.56 -5.23
C ARG A 137 -6.68 12.73 -4.01
N ASP A 138 -6.46 11.43 -4.07
CA ASP A 138 -6.91 10.47 -3.04
C ASP A 138 -5.73 10.07 -2.17
N VAL A 139 -5.53 10.84 -1.09
CA VAL A 139 -4.36 10.70 -0.21
C VAL A 139 -4.83 10.42 1.22
N GLY A 140 -4.39 9.29 1.78
CA GLY A 140 -4.71 8.92 3.15
C GLY A 140 -3.47 8.46 3.92
N GLY A 141 -3.44 8.73 5.22
CA GLY A 141 -2.30 8.33 6.05
C GLY A 141 -2.13 6.81 6.12
N LEU A 142 -3.22 6.05 6.09
CA LEU A 142 -3.23 4.58 6.11
C LEU A 142 -3.66 3.99 4.75
N VAL A 143 -4.86 4.35 4.29
CA VAL A 143 -5.42 3.90 3.01
C VAL A 143 -5.75 5.12 2.15
N GLY A 144 -5.35 5.12 0.88
CA GLY A 144 -5.65 6.20 -0.06
C GLY A 144 -7.12 6.28 -0.44
N ALA A 145 -7.70 5.16 -0.88
CA ALA A 145 -9.13 5.00 -1.12
C ALA A 145 -9.67 3.66 -0.61
N ASN A 146 -10.91 3.66 -0.10
CA ASN A 146 -11.61 2.47 0.34
C ASN A 146 -12.88 2.28 -0.50
N THR A 147 -12.88 1.24 -1.33
CA THR A 147 -13.96 0.87 -2.24
C THR A 147 -14.54 -0.46 -1.78
N LEU A 148 -15.71 -0.48 -1.14
CA LEU A 148 -16.19 -1.65 -0.37
C LEU A 148 -17.47 -2.29 -0.93
N TYR A 149 -17.54 -2.48 -2.25
CA TYR A 149 -18.75 -3.03 -2.90
C TYR A 149 -19.13 -4.45 -2.42
N TYR A 150 -18.17 -5.25 -1.94
CA TYR A 150 -18.38 -6.67 -1.61
C TYR A 150 -18.05 -7.08 -0.16
N GLY A 151 -17.94 -6.12 0.77
CA GLY A 151 -17.90 -6.44 2.21
C GLY A 151 -16.52 -6.44 2.90
N GLY A 152 -15.53 -5.73 2.33
CA GLY A 152 -14.28 -5.41 3.03
C GLY A 152 -14.49 -4.40 4.16
N ASN A 153 -13.53 -4.29 5.09
CA ASN A 153 -13.62 -3.38 6.24
C ASN A 153 -12.26 -2.78 6.62
N VAL A 154 -12.27 -1.59 7.21
CA VAL A 154 -11.10 -1.02 7.91
C VAL A 154 -11.49 -0.79 9.36
N THR A 155 -10.98 -1.61 10.28
CA THR A 155 -11.41 -1.60 11.69
C THR A 155 -10.24 -1.61 12.67
N HIS A 156 -10.38 -0.87 13.77
CA HIS A 156 -9.33 -0.73 14.79
C HIS A 156 -7.98 -0.25 14.23
N CYS A 157 -8.03 0.48 13.11
CA CYS A 157 -6.86 1.00 12.44
C CYS A 157 -6.70 2.50 12.71
N TYR A 158 -5.47 2.99 12.69
CA TYR A 158 -5.18 4.41 12.89
C TYR A 158 -3.98 4.89 12.08
N THR A 159 -3.81 6.20 11.98
CA THR A 159 -2.63 6.79 11.39
C THR A 159 -2.21 8.03 12.17
N THR A 160 -0.90 8.25 12.25
CA THR A 160 -0.32 9.52 12.73
C THR A 160 0.52 10.19 11.64
N CYS A 161 0.38 9.74 10.39
CA CYS A 161 1.09 10.31 9.27
C CYS A 161 0.75 11.79 9.10
N ARG A 162 1.76 12.60 8.76
CA ARG A 162 1.53 13.88 8.12
C ARG A 162 1.07 13.62 6.69
N VAL A 163 -0.12 14.09 6.35
CA VAL A 163 -0.72 13.90 5.01
C VAL A 163 -0.77 15.24 4.27
N SER A 164 -0.35 15.26 3.01
CA SER A 164 -0.49 16.42 2.13
C SER A 164 -0.98 16.03 0.73
N GLY A 165 -2.10 16.62 0.29
CA GLY A 165 -2.54 16.55 -1.10
C GLY A 165 -2.04 17.75 -1.91
N ASP A 166 -1.62 17.54 -3.14
CA ASP A 166 -1.34 18.62 -4.09
C ASP A 166 -2.60 18.93 -4.90
N SER A 167 -3.19 20.09 -4.65
CA SER A 167 -4.36 20.60 -5.38
C SER A 167 -4.01 21.21 -6.74
N SER A 168 -2.72 21.22 -7.15
CA SER A 168 -2.30 21.89 -8.37
C SER A 168 -2.62 21.06 -9.63
N ARG A 169 -3.83 21.24 -10.15
CA ARG A 169 -4.14 20.92 -11.55
C ARG A 169 -3.69 22.11 -12.40
N ALA A 170 -2.70 21.88 -13.28
CA ALA A 170 -2.46 22.74 -14.44
C ALA A 170 -3.42 22.35 -15.57
#